data_AF-A0A7J6Q388-F1
#
_entry.id   AF-A0A7J6Q388-F1
#
_cell.length_a   1.000
_cell.length_b   1.000
_cell.length_c   1.000
_cell.angle_alpha   90.00
_cell.angle_beta   90.00
_cell.angle_gamma   90.00
#
_symmetry.space_group_name_H-M   'P 1'
#
loop_
_entity.id
_entity.type
_entity.pdbx_description
1 polymer ?
#
loop_
_entity_poly.entity_id
_entity_poly.type
_entity_poly.pdbx_seq_one_letter_code
_entity_poly.pdbx_strand_id
1 'polypeptide(L)'
;MVEQTLRRADARPQFRVSKRGKKAAATEFTVYAPAFAEAQKDLYVKDTNPKGFIPMCMAENRTVGAEVEAEFRKVLGELAADPNFPRHELCDYGDFSGMHDFKSAVAQAVSTHLAPPEVVVKALE
;
A
#
# COMPACT_ATOMS: atom_id res chain seq x y z
N MET A 1 -57.34 -5.75 10.16
CA MET A 1 -56.16 -6.09 10.97
C MET A 1 -55.46 -7.23 10.27
N VAL A 2 -54.31 -6.96 9.64
CA VAL A 2 -53.50 -7.98 8.95
C VAL A 2 -52.16 -7.99 9.68
N GLU A 3 -51.89 -9.07 10.40
CA GLU A 3 -50.61 -9.28 11.08
C GLU A 3 -49.50 -9.45 10.05
N GLN A 4 -48.65 -8.42 9.90
CA GLN A 4 -47.38 -8.57 9.23
C GLN A 4 -46.42 -9.30 10.16
N THR A 5 -46.33 -10.62 9.99
CA THR A 5 -45.20 -11.40 10.51
C THR A 5 -43.91 -10.89 9.85
N LEU A 6 -43.13 -10.11 10.59
CA LEU A 6 -41.74 -9.76 10.30
C LEU A 6 -40.91 -11.06 10.25
N ARG A 7 -40.72 -11.60 9.05
CA ARG A 7 -39.70 -12.63 8.80
C ARG A 7 -38.34 -11.99 9.03
N ARG A 8 -37.61 -12.49 10.03
CA ARG A 8 -36.20 -12.16 10.30
C ARG A 8 -35.40 -12.28 9.01
N ALA A 9 -34.84 -11.18 8.54
CA ALA A 9 -33.87 -11.15 7.45
C ALA A 9 -32.49 -11.58 7.99
N ASP A 10 -32.38 -12.83 8.47
CA ASP A 10 -31.09 -13.46 8.69
C ASP A 10 -30.63 -14.12 7.39
N ALA A 11 -30.21 -13.28 6.44
CA ALA A 11 -29.49 -13.75 5.26
C ALA A 11 -28.45 -12.70 4.88
N ARG A 12 -27.33 -12.70 5.61
CA ARG A 12 -26.08 -12.16 5.03
C ARG A 12 -25.95 -12.78 3.65
N PRO A 13 -25.75 -12.01 2.56
CA PRO A 13 -25.48 -12.62 1.28
C PRO A 13 -24.27 -13.53 1.46
N GLN A 14 -24.44 -14.83 1.25
CA GLN A 14 -23.30 -15.73 1.13
C GLN A 14 -22.50 -15.16 -0.04
N PHE A 15 -21.37 -14.51 0.23
CA PHE A 15 -20.44 -14.04 -0.79
C PHE A 15 -19.99 -15.27 -1.58
N ARG A 16 -20.77 -15.67 -2.59
CA ARG A 16 -20.47 -16.77 -3.48
C ARG A 16 -19.44 -16.23 -4.45
N VAL A 17 -18.18 -16.45 -4.10
CA VAL A 17 -17.05 -16.26 -5.01
C VAL A 17 -17.41 -16.94 -6.33
N SER A 18 -17.42 -16.16 -7.41
CA SER A 18 -17.78 -16.64 -8.74
C SER A 18 -16.89 -17.83 -9.15
N LYS A 19 -17.32 -18.67 -10.10
CA LYS A 19 -16.46 -19.78 -10.59
C LYS A 19 -15.08 -19.28 -11.06
N ARG A 20 -15.00 -18.05 -11.62
CA ARG A 20 -13.74 -17.37 -11.95
C ARG A 20 -12.95 -16.99 -10.70
N GLY A 21 -13.58 -16.37 -9.71
CA GLY A 21 -12.93 -16.04 -8.43
C GLY A 21 -12.44 -17.28 -7.67
N LYS A 22 -13.14 -18.42 -7.77
CA LYS A 22 -12.68 -19.70 -7.21
C LYS A 22 -11.47 -20.24 -7.95
N LYS A 23 -11.39 -20.05 -9.27
CA LYS A 23 -10.25 -20.48 -10.09
C LYS A 23 -9.01 -19.58 -9.90
N ALA A 24 -9.23 -18.28 -9.65
CA ALA A 24 -8.19 -17.33 -9.27
C ALA A 24 -7.76 -17.46 -7.79
N ALA A 25 -8.64 -17.95 -6.91
CA ALA A 25 -8.28 -18.31 -5.55
C ALA A 25 -7.55 -19.67 -5.51
N ALA A 26 -7.89 -20.62 -6.38
CA ALA A 26 -7.29 -21.96 -6.43
C ALA A 26 -5.89 -22.01 -7.05
N THR A 27 -5.30 -20.87 -7.41
CA THR A 27 -3.89 -20.80 -7.82
C THR A 27 -3.03 -20.69 -6.56
N GLU A 28 -1.97 -21.50 -6.49
CA GLU A 28 -0.74 -21.43 -5.66
C GLU A 28 -0.75 -20.56 -4.39
N PHE A 29 -1.15 -19.31 -4.48
CA PHE A 29 -1.48 -18.39 -3.39
C PHE A 29 -2.30 -19.01 -2.23
N THR A 30 -3.34 -19.83 -2.46
CA THR A 30 -4.08 -20.48 -1.34
C THR A 30 -3.28 -21.56 -0.61
N VAL A 31 -2.26 -22.14 -1.25
CA VAL A 31 -1.41 -23.17 -0.65
C VAL A 31 -0.24 -22.52 0.10
N TYR A 32 0.31 -21.43 -0.41
CA TYR A 32 1.46 -20.75 0.20
C TYR A 32 1.08 -19.71 1.26
N ALA A 33 -0.11 -19.10 1.19
CA ALA A 33 -0.52 -18.09 2.16
C ALA A 33 -0.58 -18.64 3.61
N PRO A 34 -1.10 -19.85 3.89
CA PRO A 34 -1.03 -20.44 5.23
C PRO A 34 0.41 -20.67 5.70
N ALA A 35 1.29 -21.18 4.84
CA ALA A 35 2.69 -21.41 5.18
C ALA A 35 3.42 -20.09 5.50
N PHE A 36 3.13 -19.04 4.75
CA PHE A 36 3.63 -17.69 5.01
C PHE A 36 3.08 -17.11 6.33
N ALA A 37 1.78 -17.29 6.59
CA ALA A 37 1.15 -16.82 7.82
C ALA A 37 1.67 -17.56 9.07
N GLU A 38 1.97 -18.86 8.98
CA GLU A 38 2.63 -19.59 10.06
C GLU A 38 4.08 -19.13 10.24
N ALA A 39 4.84 -18.91 9.15
CA ALA A 39 6.20 -18.39 9.23
C ALA A 39 6.26 -16.99 9.87
N GLN A 40 5.24 -16.15 9.68
CA GLN A 40 5.15 -14.83 10.33
C GLN A 40 5.02 -14.89 11.86
N LYS A 41 4.53 -16.01 12.43
CA LYS A 41 4.42 -16.18 13.89
C LYS A 41 5.75 -16.55 14.55
N ASP A 42 6.72 -17.01 13.75
CA ASP A 42 8.01 -17.53 14.22
C ASP A 42 9.16 -16.86 13.47
N LEU A 43 9.15 -15.52 13.40
CA LEU A 43 10.18 -14.77 12.69
C LEU A 43 11.52 -14.82 13.43
N TYR A 44 12.59 -14.86 12.64
CA TYR A 44 13.95 -14.73 13.13
C TYR A 44 14.14 -13.39 13.85
N VAL A 45 14.66 -13.46 15.07
CA VAL A 45 15.16 -12.31 15.81
C VAL A 45 16.49 -12.72 16.43
N LYS A 46 17.56 -12.00 16.10
CA LYS A 46 18.94 -12.38 16.45
C LYS A 46 19.11 -12.80 17.92
N ASP A 47 18.56 -12.00 18.83
CA ASP A 47 18.82 -12.17 20.27
C ASP A 47 17.72 -12.98 20.99
N THR A 48 16.50 -13.04 20.44
CA THR A 48 15.34 -13.67 21.12
C THR A 48 14.77 -14.89 20.40
N ASN A 49 14.97 -15.01 19.09
CA ASN A 49 14.55 -16.16 18.29
C ASN A 49 15.54 -16.44 17.14
N PRO A 50 16.77 -16.87 17.43
CA PRO A 50 17.80 -17.07 16.39
C PRO A 50 17.52 -18.24 15.45
N LYS A 51 16.51 -19.08 15.76
CA LYS A 51 16.09 -20.23 14.96
C LYS A 51 14.82 -19.98 14.14
N GLY A 52 14.21 -18.80 14.30
CA GLY A 52 13.00 -18.43 13.56
C GLY A 52 13.25 -18.28 12.06
N PHE A 53 12.17 -18.12 11.31
CA PHE A 53 12.17 -17.95 9.87
C PHE A 53 12.69 -16.58 9.45
N ILE A 54 13.63 -16.57 8.51
CA ILE A 54 14.10 -15.35 7.85
C ILE A 54 13.23 -15.09 6.61
N PRO A 55 12.47 -13.98 6.54
CA PRO A 55 11.58 -13.71 5.41
C PRO A 55 12.40 -13.23 4.20
N MET A 56 12.78 -14.16 3.32
CA MET A 56 13.52 -13.85 2.08
C MET A 56 12.61 -13.70 0.85
N CYS A 57 11.32 -14.05 0.96
CA CYS A 57 10.37 -13.99 -0.14
C CYS A 57 9.62 -12.65 -0.25
N MET A 58 9.91 -11.68 0.62
CA MET A 58 9.33 -10.34 0.55
C MET A 58 10.23 -9.43 -0.29
N ALA A 59 9.67 -8.87 -1.35
CA ALA A 59 10.36 -7.88 -2.19
C ALA A 59 10.30 -6.49 -1.54
N GLU A 60 10.99 -6.32 -0.41
CA GLU A 60 11.10 -5.04 0.29
C GLU A 60 12.49 -4.44 0.08
N ASN A 61 12.55 -3.17 -0.34
CA ASN A 61 13.81 -2.43 -0.40
C ASN A 61 13.99 -1.62 0.89
N ARG A 62 14.77 -2.17 1.83
CA ARG A 62 15.11 -1.50 3.10
C ARG A 62 16.50 -0.84 3.10
N THR A 63 17.24 -0.93 2.00
CA THR A 63 18.66 -0.52 1.93
C THR A 63 18.87 0.95 2.26
N VAL A 64 17.95 1.81 1.83
CA VAL A 64 17.98 3.27 2.06
C VAL A 64 16.85 3.76 2.97
N GLY A 65 16.15 2.84 3.63
CA GLY A 65 14.94 3.16 4.39
C GLY A 65 15.18 4.18 5.50
N ALA A 66 16.30 4.05 6.22
CA ALA A 66 16.65 4.97 7.30
C ALA A 66 16.94 6.40 6.81
N GLU A 67 17.57 6.54 5.64
CA GLU A 67 17.89 7.84 5.04
C GLU A 67 16.62 8.55 4.57
N VAL A 68 15.74 7.82 3.89
CA VAL A 68 14.43 8.33 3.46
C VAL A 68 13.60 8.73 4.68
N GLU A 69 13.58 7.93 5.75
CA GLU A 69 12.85 8.26 6.96
C GLU A 69 13.39 9.53 7.64
N ALA A 70 14.71 9.69 7.70
CA ALA A 70 15.34 10.87 8.28
C ALA A 70 14.97 12.15 7.52
N GLU A 71 15.05 12.13 6.18
CA GLU A 71 14.69 13.29 5.36
C GLU A 71 13.18 13.58 5.46
N PHE A 72 12.34 12.56 5.45
CA PHE A 72 10.89 12.73 5.59
C PHE A 72 10.52 13.37 6.93
N ARG A 73 11.15 12.95 8.03
CA ARG A 73 10.94 13.57 9.36
C ARG A 73 11.35 15.03 9.39
N LYS A 74 12.45 15.39 8.73
CA LYS A 74 12.91 16.78 8.61
C LYS A 74 11.89 17.64 7.86
N VAL A 75 11.46 17.20 6.67
CA VAL A 75 10.44 17.90 5.88
C VAL A 75 9.14 18.07 6.66
N LEU A 76 8.66 17.03 7.34
CA LEU A 76 7.48 17.13 8.19
C LEU A 76 7.64 18.16 9.32
N GLY A 77 8.83 18.23 9.94
CA GLY A 77 9.12 19.23 10.95
C GLY A 77 9.03 20.66 10.42
N GLU A 78 9.58 20.90 9.23
CA GLU A 78 9.53 22.19 8.54
C GLU A 78 8.08 22.58 8.18
N LEU A 79 7.31 21.67 7.59
CA LEU A 79 5.90 21.90 7.24
C LEU A 79 5.02 22.09 8.47
N ALA A 80 5.30 21.38 9.57
CA ALA A 80 4.57 21.54 10.82
C ALA A 80 4.79 22.92 11.45
N ALA A 81 5.97 23.51 11.27
CA ALA A 81 6.31 24.84 11.75
C ALA A 81 5.79 25.98 10.85
N ASP A 82 5.44 25.68 9.59
CA ASP A 82 4.93 26.68 8.66
C ASP A 82 3.45 27.04 8.97
N PRO A 83 3.15 28.30 9.35
CA PRO A 83 1.79 28.75 9.60
C PRO A 83 0.94 28.82 8.31
N ASN A 84 1.56 28.93 7.14
CA ASN A 84 0.87 28.99 5.85
C ASN A 84 0.67 27.62 5.21
N PHE A 85 1.17 26.55 5.83
CA PHE A 85 0.98 25.21 5.29
C PHE A 85 -0.53 24.86 5.24
N PRO A 86 -1.06 24.50 4.06
CA PRO A 86 -2.51 24.39 3.80
C PRO A 86 -3.08 23.07 4.35
N ARG A 87 -3.09 22.95 5.68
CA ARG A 87 -3.49 21.72 6.40
C ARG A 87 -4.92 21.31 6.09
N HIS A 88 -5.84 22.27 6.10
CA HIS A 88 -7.26 22.02 5.91
C HIS A 88 -7.57 21.62 4.46
N GLU A 89 -6.98 22.33 3.50
CA GLU A 89 -7.14 22.07 2.08
C GLU A 89 -6.62 20.67 1.70
N LEU A 90 -5.55 20.20 2.34
CA LEU A 90 -5.04 18.84 2.17
C LEU A 90 -5.97 17.78 2.79
N CYS A 91 -6.56 18.05 3.96
CA CYS A 91 -7.51 17.12 4.59
C CYS A 91 -8.83 17.01 3.81
N ASP A 92 -9.27 18.11 3.20
CA ASP A 92 -10.53 18.19 2.45
C ASP A 92 -10.32 17.88 0.95
N TYR A 93 -9.09 17.54 0.53
CA TYR A 93 -8.78 17.23 -0.85
C TYR A 93 -9.52 15.97 -1.32
N GLY A 94 -10.56 16.17 -2.14
CA GLY A 94 -11.43 15.11 -2.64
C GLY A 94 -11.28 14.80 -4.12
N ASP A 95 -10.32 15.41 -4.82
CA ASP A 95 -10.12 15.16 -6.26
C ASP A 95 -9.34 13.85 -6.47
N PHE A 96 -10.02 12.88 -7.11
CA PHE A 96 -9.48 11.56 -7.43
C PHE A 96 -8.38 11.59 -8.49
N SER A 97 -8.22 12.69 -9.22
CA SER A 97 -7.15 12.84 -10.21
C SER A 97 -5.77 13.01 -9.59
N GLY A 98 -5.69 13.29 -8.29
CA GLY A 98 -4.46 13.56 -7.55
C GLY A 98 -3.93 14.97 -7.73
N MET A 99 -3.22 15.46 -6.70
CA MET A 99 -2.70 16.83 -6.66
C MET A 99 -1.76 17.10 -7.84
N HIS A 100 -1.95 18.25 -8.50
CA HIS A 100 -1.17 18.61 -9.69
C HIS A 100 0.34 18.60 -9.39
N ASP A 101 0.76 19.29 -8.33
CA ASP A 101 2.18 19.42 -7.97
C ASP A 101 2.81 18.07 -7.62
N PHE A 102 2.06 17.19 -6.95
CA PHE A 102 2.52 15.83 -6.68
C PHE A 102 2.74 15.04 -7.97
N LYS A 103 1.79 15.10 -8.91
CA LYS A 103 1.93 14.44 -10.22
C LYS A 103 3.14 14.96 -11.00
N SER A 104 3.34 16.27 -11.00
CA SER A 104 4.49 16.91 -11.66
C SER A 104 5.82 16.46 -11.04
N ALA A 105 5.92 16.41 -9.71
CA ALA A 105 7.10 15.93 -9.01
C ALA A 105 7.39 14.45 -9.29
N VAL A 106 6.35 13.60 -9.30
CA VAL A 106 6.49 12.17 -9.67
C VAL A 106 6.93 12.02 -11.13
N ALA A 107 6.32 12.77 -12.06
CA ALA A 107 6.70 12.73 -13.47
C ALA A 107 8.17 13.09 -13.67
N GLN A 108 8.65 14.15 -13.00
CA GLN A 108 10.04 14.55 -13.01
C GLN A 108 10.96 13.48 -12.43
N ALA A 109 10.60 12.87 -11.30
CA ALA A 109 11.40 11.80 -10.70
C ALA A 109 11.49 10.58 -11.63
N VAL A 110 10.37 10.19 -12.24
CA VAL A 110 10.30 9.09 -13.21
C VAL A 110 11.16 9.39 -14.43
N SER A 111 11.03 10.58 -15.04
CA SER A 111 11.84 10.95 -16.21
C SER A 111 13.33 11.00 -15.89
N THR A 112 13.70 11.38 -14.67
CA THR A 112 15.11 11.57 -14.31
C THR A 112 15.79 10.26 -13.92
N HIS A 113 15.07 9.36 -13.22
CA HIS A 113 15.69 8.21 -12.55
C HIS A 113 15.21 6.85 -13.05
N LEU A 114 14.05 6.77 -13.72
CA LEU A 114 13.40 5.50 -14.05
C LEU A 114 13.10 5.32 -15.55
N ALA A 115 13.00 6.42 -16.31
CA ALA A 115 12.69 6.36 -17.73
C ALA A 115 13.92 5.88 -18.53
N PRO A 116 13.72 5.09 -19.60
CA PRO A 116 14.79 4.80 -20.55
C PRO A 116 15.31 6.12 -21.16
N PRO A 117 16.62 6.24 -21.45
CA PRO A 117 17.23 7.49 -21.91
C PRO A 117 16.55 8.13 -23.13
N GLU A 118 15.88 7.34 -23.96
CA GLU A 118 15.15 7.78 -25.16
C GLU A 118 13.89 8.62 -24.85
N VAL A 119 13.29 8.48 -23.67
CA VAL A 119 12.10 9.23 -23.25
C VAL A 119 12.46 10.57 -22.60
N VAL A 120 13.64 10.66 -21.98
CA VAL A 120 14.12 11.86 -21.27
C VAL A 120 14.33 13.04 -22.22
N VAL A 121 14.79 12.78 -23.44
CA VAL A 121 15.07 13.81 -24.45
C VAL A 121 13.79 14.51 -24.94
N LYS A 122 12.65 13.80 -25.01
CA LYS A 122 11.36 14.38 -25.43
C LYS A 122 10.62 15.17 -24.35
N ALA A 123 10.99 15.01 -23.07
CA ALA A 123 10.36 15.73 -21.96
C ALA A 123 10.99 17.11 -21.71
N LEU A 124 12.12 17.41 -22.36
CA LEU A 124 12.90 18.65 -22.22
C LEU A 124 12.77 19.60 -23.43
N GLU A 125 12.04 19.19 -24.47
CA GLU A 125 11.64 20.02 -25.62
C GLU A 125 10.25 20.66 -25.38
#